data_AF-R5FHW7-F1
#
_entry.id   AF-R5FHW7-F1
#
_cell.length_a   1.000
_cell.length_b   1.000
_cell.length_c   1.000
_cell.angle_alpha   90.00
_cell.angle_beta   90.00
_cell.angle_gamma   90.00
#
_symmetry.space_group_name_H-M   'P 1'
#
loop_
_entity.id
_entity.type
_entity.pdbx_description
1 polymer ?
#
loop_
_entity_poly.entity_id
_entity_poly.type
_entity_poly.pdbx_seq_one_letter_code
_entity_poly.pdbx_strand_id
1 'polypeptide(L)'
;MKVYTIVCPPLSSNTYVVANDDGRALVIDAACKMEDLQKIATSKKLKIEAMLMTHGHFDHAALGSKLKDAGIPTYIHKNDADKLTSFKNMAVFMGYHFNKFSADHLLSGGDVLEIAGFKIEVIFTPGHSEGGVCYRIENSLFTGDTIFGMGYGRTDFMDGSFSALKESAKKIFAIPENLTVYPGHGKSSTLDFERANNPINFDD
;
A
#
# COMPACT_ATOMS: atom_id res chain seq x y z
N MET A 1 13.37 -9.42 -8.58
CA MET A 1 12.66 -8.14 -8.26
C MET A 1 13.60 -7.07 -7.71
N LYS A 2 13.38 -5.80 -8.06
CA LYS A 2 14.02 -4.61 -7.44
C LYS A 2 12.95 -3.67 -6.90
N VAL A 3 13.15 -3.12 -5.70
CA VAL A 3 12.21 -2.18 -5.08
C VAL A 3 12.89 -0.82 -4.94
N TYR A 4 12.25 0.23 -5.47
CA TYR A 4 12.66 1.62 -5.26
C TYR A 4 11.62 2.32 -4.39
N THR A 5 12.08 3.06 -3.38
CA THR A 5 11.21 3.79 -2.45
C THR A 5 11.32 5.29 -2.68
N ILE A 6 10.18 5.95 -2.76
CA ILE A 6 10.04 7.41 -2.71
C ILE A 6 9.33 7.74 -1.40
N VAL A 7 9.99 8.51 -0.52
CA VAL A 7 9.37 9.02 0.71
C VAL A 7 8.67 10.34 0.36
N CYS A 8 7.37 10.39 0.59
CA CYS A 8 6.48 11.39 0.02
C CYS A 8 6.03 12.39 1.09
N PRO A 9 6.34 13.69 0.96
CA PRO A 9 5.72 14.70 1.82
C PRO A 9 4.21 14.80 1.52
N PRO A 10 3.39 15.20 2.50
CA PRO A 10 3.77 15.76 3.80
C PRO A 10 3.92 14.72 4.92
N LEU A 11 3.34 13.53 4.77
CA LEU A 11 3.27 12.52 5.84
C LEU A 11 4.40 11.49 5.81
N SER A 12 5.37 11.68 4.92
CA SER A 12 6.48 10.74 4.71
C SER A 12 5.99 9.33 4.39
N SER A 13 4.90 9.23 3.62
CA SER A 13 4.38 7.96 3.14
C SER A 13 5.32 7.39 2.07
N ASN A 14 5.40 6.08 2.01
CA ASN A 14 6.27 5.36 1.09
C ASN A 14 5.49 4.99 -0.17
N THR A 15 5.94 5.53 -1.30
CA THR A 15 5.57 5.01 -2.63
C THR A 15 6.63 4.02 -3.08
N TYR A 16 6.22 2.82 -3.46
CA TYR A 16 7.13 1.77 -3.93
C TYR A 16 7.00 1.55 -5.43
N VAL A 17 8.11 1.60 -6.16
CA VAL A 17 8.21 1.12 -7.54
C VAL A 17 8.84 -0.27 -7.51
N VAL A 18 8.03 -1.28 -7.81
CA VAL A 18 8.45 -2.69 -7.83
C VAL A 18 8.72 -3.08 -9.26
N ALA A 19 10.00 -3.29 -9.59
CA ALA A 19 10.50 -3.52 -10.93
C ALA A 19 10.96 -4.95 -11.14
N ASN A 20 10.54 -5.53 -12.27
CA ASN A 20 11.04 -6.78 -12.80
C ASN A 20 12.31 -6.55 -13.61
N ASP A 21 13.09 -7.61 -13.86
CA ASP A 21 14.36 -7.52 -14.56
C ASP A 21 14.21 -7.19 -16.06
N ASP A 22 13.02 -7.40 -16.63
CA ASP A 22 12.67 -7.05 -18.02
C ASP A 22 12.23 -5.58 -18.20
N GLY A 23 12.23 -4.79 -17.13
CA GLY A 23 11.85 -3.38 -17.14
C GLY A 23 10.36 -3.12 -16.92
N ARG A 24 9.50 -4.14 -16.82
CA ARG A 24 8.12 -3.92 -16.37
C ARG A 24 8.11 -3.64 -14.87
N ALA A 25 7.22 -2.77 -14.43
CA ALA A 25 7.09 -2.40 -13.04
C ALA A 25 5.64 -2.10 -12.65
N LEU A 26 5.37 -2.13 -11.36
CA LEU A 26 4.14 -1.64 -10.76
C LEU A 26 4.46 -0.65 -9.64
N VAL A 27 3.48 0.16 -9.28
CA VAL A 27 3.56 1.08 -8.14
C VAL A 27 2.67 0.56 -7.02
N ILE A 28 3.18 0.46 -5.81
CA ILE A 28 2.40 0.18 -4.60
C ILE A 28 2.35 1.45 -3.78
N ASP A 29 1.14 1.98 -3.62
CA ASP A 29 0.82 3.32 -3.11
C ASP A 29 1.53 4.43 -3.90
N ALA A 30 0.82 5.50 -4.22
CA ALA A 30 1.36 6.60 -5.02
C ALA A 30 0.93 7.94 -4.45
N ALA A 31 1.76 8.47 -3.54
CA ALA A 31 1.59 9.78 -2.94
C ALA A 31 2.74 10.76 -3.23
N CYS A 32 3.73 10.30 -3.99
CA CYS A 32 4.80 11.14 -4.49
C CYS A 32 4.29 12.16 -5.51
N LYS A 33 5.18 13.04 -5.97
CA LYS A 33 4.89 13.86 -7.14
C LYS A 33 5.08 13.03 -8.40
N MET A 34 4.31 13.34 -9.45
CA MET A 34 4.39 12.62 -10.73
C MET A 34 5.82 12.68 -11.31
N GLU A 35 6.50 13.80 -11.12
CA GLU A 35 7.87 14.04 -11.58
C GLU A 35 8.88 13.09 -10.92
N ASP A 36 8.70 12.76 -9.63
CA ASP A 36 9.58 11.84 -8.90
C ASP A 36 9.42 10.41 -9.44
N LEU A 37 8.16 9.98 -9.66
CA LEU A 37 7.86 8.69 -10.28
C LEU A 37 8.41 8.60 -11.72
N GLN A 38 8.19 9.64 -12.53
CA GLN A 38 8.71 9.73 -13.90
C GLN A 38 10.25 9.69 -13.94
N LYS A 39 10.92 10.33 -12.99
CA LYS A 39 12.38 10.31 -12.86
C LYS A 39 12.91 8.90 -12.59
N ILE A 40 12.28 8.16 -11.67
CA ILE A 40 12.64 6.75 -11.43
C ILE A 40 12.37 5.92 -12.68
N ALA A 41 11.17 6.02 -13.26
CA ALA A 41 10.80 5.24 -14.44
C ALA A 41 11.77 5.49 -15.61
N THR A 42 12.10 6.75 -15.92
CA THR A 42 13.02 7.10 -17.01
C THR A 42 14.45 6.63 -16.72
N SER A 43 14.99 6.94 -15.54
CA SER A 43 16.38 6.62 -15.22
C SER A 43 16.66 5.12 -15.12
N LYS A 44 15.64 4.34 -14.78
CA LYS A 44 15.71 2.88 -14.66
C LYS A 44 15.13 2.14 -15.87
N LYS A 45 14.68 2.87 -16.90
CA LYS A 45 14.05 2.33 -18.12
C LYS A 45 12.85 1.42 -17.80
N LEU A 46 11.99 1.86 -16.89
CA LEU A 46 10.84 1.10 -16.41
C LEU A 46 9.57 1.50 -17.14
N LYS A 47 8.71 0.51 -17.39
CA LYS A 47 7.33 0.68 -17.85
C LYS A 47 6.40 0.36 -16.69
N ILE A 48 5.72 1.37 -16.16
CA ILE A 48 4.70 1.19 -15.11
C ILE A 48 3.44 0.58 -15.74
N GLU A 49 3.01 -0.58 -15.27
CA GLU A 49 1.84 -1.31 -15.80
C GLU A 49 0.61 -1.24 -14.89
N ALA A 50 0.76 -0.89 -13.61
CA ALA A 50 -0.36 -0.72 -12.69
C ALA A 50 0.02 0.11 -11.45
N MET A 51 -1.00 0.65 -10.80
CA MET A 51 -0.95 1.17 -9.43
C MET A 51 -1.84 0.32 -8.52
N LEU A 52 -1.25 -0.24 -7.46
CA LEU A 52 -1.92 -1.03 -6.45
C LEU A 52 -1.98 -0.21 -5.16
N MET A 53 -3.17 0.05 -4.65
CA MET A 53 -3.37 0.77 -3.39
C MET A 53 -3.55 -0.24 -2.25
N THR A 54 -2.78 -0.08 -1.17
CA THR A 54 -2.95 -0.85 0.06
C THR A 54 -4.25 -0.47 0.75
N HIS A 55 -4.63 0.82 0.69
CA HIS A 55 -5.87 1.36 1.22
C HIS A 55 -6.19 2.74 0.60
N GLY A 56 -7.34 3.30 0.94
CA GLY A 56 -7.91 4.49 0.30
C GLY A 56 -7.57 5.85 0.92
N HIS A 57 -6.59 5.96 1.82
CA HIS A 57 -6.20 7.27 2.36
C HIS A 57 -5.41 8.10 1.33
N PHE A 58 -5.54 9.42 1.44
CA PHE A 58 -5.06 10.35 0.42
C PHE A 58 -3.55 10.29 0.22
N ASP A 59 -2.79 10.08 1.28
CA ASP A 59 -1.34 9.96 1.28
C ASP A 59 -0.84 8.58 0.83
N HIS A 60 -1.73 7.74 0.29
CA HIS A 60 -1.40 6.52 -0.46
C HIS A 60 -2.00 6.54 -1.88
N ALA A 61 -3.04 7.35 -2.11
CA ALA A 61 -3.78 7.38 -3.38
C ALA A 61 -3.64 8.68 -4.19
N ALA A 62 -2.85 9.67 -3.74
CA ALA A 62 -2.87 11.04 -4.30
C ALA A 62 -2.57 11.13 -5.81
N LEU A 63 -1.72 10.27 -6.36
CA LEU A 63 -1.43 10.23 -7.79
C LEU A 63 -2.42 9.40 -8.60
N GLY A 64 -3.36 8.68 -7.97
CA GLY A 64 -4.23 7.72 -8.64
C GLY A 64 -5.03 8.31 -9.80
N SER A 65 -5.61 9.51 -9.63
CA SER A 65 -6.30 10.21 -10.72
C SER A 65 -5.38 10.48 -11.92
N LYS A 66 -4.14 10.95 -11.67
CA LYS A 66 -3.19 11.26 -12.76
C LYS A 66 -2.67 10.01 -13.46
N LEU A 67 -2.42 8.94 -12.72
CA LEU A 67 -1.98 7.66 -13.28
C LEU A 67 -3.10 7.02 -14.11
N LYS A 68 -4.34 7.08 -13.63
CA LYS A 68 -5.51 6.66 -14.39
C LYS A 68 -5.67 7.44 -15.70
N ASP A 69 -5.54 8.78 -15.65
CA ASP A 69 -5.60 9.63 -16.86
C ASP A 69 -4.47 9.30 -17.86
N ALA A 70 -3.33 8.83 -17.36
CA ALA A 70 -2.22 8.33 -18.17
C ALA A 70 -2.42 6.89 -18.70
N GLY A 71 -3.58 6.28 -18.44
CA GLY A 71 -3.92 4.93 -18.88
C GLY A 71 -3.29 3.80 -18.05
N ILE A 72 -2.82 4.10 -16.83
CA ILE A 72 -2.28 3.09 -15.90
C ILE A 72 -3.44 2.55 -15.05
N PRO A 73 -3.76 1.24 -15.14
CA PRO A 73 -4.83 0.63 -14.35
C PRO A 73 -4.58 0.74 -12.84
N THR A 74 -5.65 1.07 -12.12
CA THR A 74 -5.65 1.27 -10.67
C THR A 74 -6.45 0.18 -9.93
N TYR A 75 -5.88 -0.34 -8.85
CA TYR A 75 -6.45 -1.44 -8.07
C TYR A 75 -6.62 -1.03 -6.60
N ILE A 76 -7.81 -1.24 -6.05
CA ILE A 76 -8.10 -1.01 -4.63
C ILE A 76 -9.06 -2.08 -4.11
N HIS A 77 -9.03 -2.39 -2.83
CA HIS A 77 -10.06 -3.22 -2.23
C HIS A 77 -11.43 -2.54 -2.28
N LYS A 78 -12.48 -3.31 -2.57
CA LYS A 78 -13.85 -2.79 -2.76
C LYS A 78 -14.37 -1.98 -1.57
N ASN A 79 -13.96 -2.32 -0.34
CA ASN A 79 -14.39 -1.61 0.87
C ASN A 79 -13.75 -0.22 1.04
N ASP A 80 -12.67 0.08 0.31
CA ASP A 80 -12.02 1.40 0.33
C ASP A 80 -12.25 2.20 -0.95
N ALA A 81 -12.95 1.64 -1.94
CA ALA A 81 -13.19 2.29 -3.22
C ALA A 81 -13.95 3.62 -3.09
N ASP A 82 -14.85 3.74 -2.11
CA ASP A 82 -15.61 4.96 -1.87
C ASP A 82 -14.75 6.09 -1.29
N LYS A 83 -13.59 5.78 -0.65
CA LYS A 83 -12.64 6.79 -0.17
C LYS A 83 -12.06 7.59 -1.31
N LEU A 84 -11.86 6.97 -2.48
CA LEU A 84 -11.32 7.63 -3.68
C LEU A 84 -12.29 8.65 -4.30
N THR A 85 -13.58 8.57 -3.97
CA THR A 85 -14.65 9.44 -4.53
C THR A 85 -15.33 10.34 -3.49
N SER A 86 -15.02 10.16 -2.21
CA SER A 86 -15.65 10.88 -1.09
C SER A 86 -14.64 11.69 -0.28
N PHE A 87 -15.02 12.16 0.91
CA PHE A 87 -14.11 12.83 1.85
C PHE A 87 -13.49 11.85 2.86
N LYS A 88 -13.81 10.56 2.78
CA LYS A 88 -13.31 9.52 3.68
C LYS A 88 -11.82 9.22 3.50
N ASN A 89 -11.17 9.70 2.44
CA ASN A 89 -9.71 9.58 2.25
C ASN A 89 -8.86 10.47 3.18
N MET A 90 -9.48 11.23 4.11
CA MET A 90 -8.79 12.09 5.09
C MET A 90 -8.13 13.37 4.56
N ALA A 91 -8.05 13.61 3.24
CA ALA A 91 -7.36 14.79 2.70
C ALA A 91 -7.91 16.11 3.25
N VAL A 92 -9.24 16.30 3.20
CA VAL A 92 -9.88 17.57 3.61
C VAL A 92 -9.71 17.83 5.11
N PHE A 93 -9.78 16.78 5.93
CA PHE A 93 -9.55 16.89 7.38
C PHE A 93 -8.12 17.32 7.71
N MET A 94 -7.17 17.02 6.82
CA MET A 94 -5.77 17.42 6.95
C MET A 94 -5.41 18.70 6.17
N GLY A 95 -6.40 19.38 5.58
CA GLY A 95 -6.20 20.63 4.83
C GLY A 95 -5.61 20.43 3.43
N TYR A 96 -5.71 19.24 2.86
CA TYR A 96 -5.21 18.91 1.53
C TYR A 96 -6.34 18.75 0.50
N HIS A 97 -6.00 19.04 -0.75
CA HIS A 97 -6.85 18.73 -1.89
C HIS A 97 -6.55 17.34 -2.42
N PHE A 98 -7.59 16.56 -2.71
CA PHE A 98 -7.48 15.24 -3.33
C PHE A 98 -8.30 15.19 -4.61
N ASN A 99 -7.64 14.85 -5.72
CA ASN A 99 -8.29 14.65 -7.01
C ASN A 99 -9.02 13.31 -6.98
N LYS A 100 -10.33 13.37 -6.80
CA LYS A 100 -11.20 12.19 -6.73
C LYS A 100 -11.20 11.42 -8.03
N PHE A 101 -11.21 10.10 -7.94
CA PHE A 101 -11.29 9.19 -9.08
C PHE A 101 -11.92 7.86 -8.65
N SER A 102 -12.31 7.03 -9.62
CA SER A 102 -12.73 5.66 -9.37
C SER A 102 -11.62 4.70 -9.80
N ALA A 103 -11.34 3.68 -8.99
CA ALA A 103 -10.41 2.63 -9.40
C ALA A 103 -10.93 1.82 -10.61
N ASP A 104 -10.04 1.25 -11.39
CA ASP A 104 -10.38 0.38 -12.54
C ASP A 104 -10.78 -1.02 -12.09
N HIS A 105 -10.13 -1.51 -11.02
CA HIS A 105 -10.31 -2.86 -10.52
C HIS A 105 -10.58 -2.86 -9.01
N LEU A 106 -11.59 -3.62 -8.60
CA LEU A 106 -11.96 -3.81 -7.20
C LEU A 106 -11.54 -5.19 -6.72
N LEU A 107 -10.69 -5.21 -5.69
CA LEU A 107 -10.18 -6.42 -5.05
C LEU A 107 -11.14 -6.90 -3.94
N SER A 108 -11.11 -8.19 -3.62
CA SER A 108 -11.90 -8.82 -2.56
C SER A 108 -11.06 -9.40 -1.41
N GLY A 109 -9.75 -9.51 -1.59
CA GLY A 109 -8.86 -10.10 -0.60
C GLY A 109 -8.81 -11.63 -0.70
N GLY A 110 -7.60 -12.16 -0.88
CA GLY A 110 -7.36 -13.53 -1.34
C GLY A 110 -7.15 -13.63 -2.85
N ASP A 111 -7.22 -12.50 -3.57
CA ASP A 111 -6.94 -12.44 -5.00
C ASP A 111 -5.47 -12.77 -5.29
N VAL A 112 -5.23 -13.33 -6.48
CA VAL A 112 -3.88 -13.49 -7.04
C VAL A 112 -3.86 -12.75 -8.36
N LEU A 113 -3.01 -11.72 -8.46
CA LEU A 113 -2.86 -10.91 -9.66
C LEU A 113 -1.60 -11.31 -10.42
N GLU A 114 -1.64 -11.20 -11.75
CA GLU A 114 -0.49 -11.37 -12.63
C GLU A 114 -0.23 -10.07 -13.40
N ILE A 115 0.69 -9.24 -12.90
CA ILE A 115 0.95 -7.88 -13.42
C ILE A 115 2.45 -7.65 -13.47
N ALA A 116 2.96 -7.02 -14.54
CA ALA A 116 4.40 -6.74 -14.71
C ALA A 116 5.31 -7.98 -14.57
N GLY A 117 4.77 -9.18 -14.85
CA GLY A 117 5.47 -10.45 -14.68
C GLY A 117 5.59 -10.93 -13.23
N PHE A 118 4.91 -10.28 -12.28
CA PHE A 118 4.81 -10.72 -10.90
C PHE A 118 3.50 -11.45 -10.65
N LYS A 119 3.58 -12.50 -9.84
CA LYS A 119 2.44 -13.06 -9.12
C LYS A 119 2.31 -12.31 -7.79
N ILE A 120 1.16 -11.69 -7.55
CA ILE A 120 0.91 -10.81 -6.41
C ILE A 120 -0.24 -11.39 -5.61
N GLU A 121 0.02 -11.78 -4.37
CA GLU A 121 -1.03 -12.26 -3.47
C GLU A 121 -1.58 -11.07 -2.68
N VAL A 122 -2.90 -10.89 -2.75
CA VAL A 122 -3.62 -9.83 -2.03
C VAL A 122 -4.13 -10.40 -0.71
N ILE A 123 -3.61 -9.91 0.41
CA ILE A 123 -3.96 -10.38 1.74
C ILE A 123 -4.87 -9.35 2.39
N PHE A 124 -6.13 -9.70 2.66
CA PHE A 124 -7.06 -8.78 3.34
C PHE A 124 -6.66 -8.57 4.79
N THR A 125 -6.42 -7.31 5.15
CA THR A 125 -5.92 -6.85 6.44
C THR A 125 -6.66 -5.58 6.91
N PRO A 126 -7.98 -5.66 7.17
CA PRO A 126 -8.74 -4.53 7.67
C PRO A 126 -8.30 -4.12 9.09
N GLY A 127 -8.62 -2.90 9.47
CA GLY A 127 -8.47 -2.39 10.83
C GLY A 127 -7.93 -0.98 10.89
N HIS A 128 -6.90 -0.67 10.11
CA HIS A 128 -6.54 0.74 9.86
C HIS A 128 -7.59 1.43 8.98
N SER A 129 -8.03 0.73 7.92
CA SER A 129 -9.23 1.03 7.14
C SER A 129 -10.04 -0.25 6.92
N GLU A 130 -11.31 -0.11 6.55
CA GLU A 130 -12.21 -1.24 6.24
C GLU A 130 -11.78 -2.07 5.01
N GLY A 131 -10.99 -1.47 4.10
CA GLY A 131 -10.47 -2.08 2.89
C GLY A 131 -8.97 -2.30 2.86
N GLY A 132 -8.28 -2.23 4.00
CA GLY A 132 -6.83 -2.45 4.06
C GLY A 132 -6.42 -3.81 3.48
N VAL A 133 -5.38 -3.82 2.65
CA VAL A 133 -4.74 -5.02 2.12
C VAL A 133 -3.21 -4.92 2.21
N CYS A 134 -2.57 -6.07 2.43
CA CYS A 134 -1.15 -6.25 2.19
C CYS A 134 -0.93 -6.95 0.84
N TYR A 135 0.16 -6.60 0.14
CA TYR A 135 0.57 -7.29 -1.08
C TYR A 135 1.83 -8.11 -0.82
N ARG A 136 1.77 -9.42 -1.09
CA ARG A 136 2.94 -10.29 -1.07
C ARG A 136 3.43 -10.52 -2.49
N ILE A 137 4.70 -10.23 -2.73
CA ILE A 137 5.39 -10.39 -4.02
C ILE A 137 6.75 -11.00 -3.74
N GLU A 138 7.01 -12.21 -4.27
CA GLU A 138 8.23 -12.97 -3.98
C GLU A 138 8.51 -13.03 -2.46
N ASN A 139 9.71 -12.61 -2.02
CA ASN A 139 10.11 -12.56 -0.59
C ASN A 139 9.84 -11.20 0.09
N SER A 140 8.88 -10.43 -0.44
CA SER A 140 8.52 -9.09 0.05
C SER A 140 7.05 -9.00 0.41
N LEU A 141 6.76 -8.24 1.47
CA LEU A 141 5.43 -7.95 1.95
C LEU A 141 5.24 -6.44 2.08
N PHE A 142 4.36 -5.87 1.27
CA PHE A 142 3.97 -4.47 1.32
C PHE A 142 2.75 -4.34 2.21
N THR A 143 2.93 -3.75 3.39
CA THR A 143 1.93 -3.82 4.47
C THR A 143 1.00 -2.63 4.53
N GLY A 144 1.28 -1.58 3.75
CA GLY A 144 0.63 -0.28 3.91
C GLY A 144 0.66 0.12 5.38
N ASP A 145 -0.50 0.50 5.89
CA ASP A 145 -0.67 0.92 7.28
C ASP A 145 -1.14 -0.20 8.20
N THR A 146 -0.90 -1.46 7.84
CA THR A 146 -1.19 -2.59 8.73
C THR A 146 -0.10 -2.76 9.79
N ILE A 147 1.15 -2.95 9.34
CA ILE A 147 2.34 -3.18 10.17
C ILE A 147 3.45 -2.25 9.72
N PHE A 148 4.07 -1.58 10.68
CA PHE A 148 5.26 -0.74 10.52
C PHE A 148 6.47 -1.37 11.21
N GLY A 149 7.66 -0.80 10.97
CA GLY A 149 8.84 -1.14 11.76
C GLY A 149 8.66 -0.78 13.23
N MET A 150 8.48 -1.78 14.11
CA MET A 150 8.13 -1.60 15.53
C MET A 150 6.85 -0.78 15.77
N GLY A 151 5.84 -0.93 14.91
CA GLY A 151 4.56 -0.22 15.06
C GLY A 151 3.45 -0.78 14.19
N TYR A 152 2.28 -0.16 14.23
CA TYR A 152 1.11 -0.55 13.46
C TYR A 152 0.26 0.69 13.17
N GLY A 153 -0.63 0.61 12.18
CA GLY A 153 -1.48 1.73 11.81
C GLY A 153 -2.45 2.12 12.92
N ARG A 154 -2.75 3.40 13.02
CA ARG A 154 -3.80 3.90 13.90
C ARG A 154 -5.18 3.38 13.48
N THR A 155 -6.10 3.27 14.42
CA THR A 155 -7.43 2.69 14.21
C THR A 155 -8.56 3.55 14.78
N ASP A 156 -8.30 4.82 15.03
CA ASP A 156 -9.22 5.80 15.63
C ASP A 156 -9.99 6.61 14.56
N PHE A 157 -9.92 6.20 13.29
CA PHE A 157 -10.79 6.70 12.24
C PHE A 157 -12.22 6.17 12.38
N MET A 158 -13.16 6.79 11.68
CA MET A 158 -14.57 6.38 11.69
C MET A 158 -14.78 4.92 11.25
N ASP A 159 -13.91 4.43 10.37
CA ASP A 159 -13.90 3.06 9.85
C ASP A 159 -12.68 2.25 10.34
N GLY A 160 -11.99 2.76 11.36
CA GLY A 160 -10.90 2.07 12.03
C GLY A 160 -11.40 1.08 13.09
N SER A 161 -10.67 -0.01 13.30
CA SER A 161 -10.96 -1.02 14.31
C SER A 161 -9.67 -1.70 14.79
N PHE A 162 -9.32 -1.47 16.06
CA PHE A 162 -8.15 -2.09 16.69
C PHE A 162 -8.26 -3.62 16.73
N SER A 163 -9.44 -4.15 17.05
CA SER A 163 -9.65 -5.61 17.09
C SER A 163 -9.46 -6.24 15.71
N ALA A 164 -9.97 -5.60 14.65
CA ALA A 164 -9.74 -6.06 13.28
C ALA A 164 -8.27 -5.98 12.89
N LEU A 165 -7.57 -4.89 13.26
CA LEU A 165 -6.14 -4.73 12.97
C LEU A 165 -5.30 -5.80 13.67
N LYS A 166 -5.63 -6.13 14.94
CA LYS A 166 -4.95 -7.18 15.71
C LYS A 166 -5.15 -8.56 15.08
N GLU A 167 -6.34 -8.87 14.58
CA GLU A 167 -6.56 -10.12 13.82
C GLU A 167 -5.83 -10.13 12.47
N SER A 168 -5.78 -8.99 11.77
CA SER A 168 -4.97 -8.82 10.55
C SER A 168 -3.49 -9.04 10.80
N ALA A 169 -2.95 -8.47 11.88
CA ALA A 169 -1.57 -8.66 12.30
C ALA A 169 -1.26 -10.13 12.63
N LYS A 170 -2.14 -10.83 13.34
CA LYS A 170 -2.00 -12.28 13.59
C LYS A 170 -1.91 -13.07 12.29
N LYS A 171 -2.75 -12.76 11.29
CA LYS A 171 -2.67 -13.38 9.96
C LYS A 171 -1.32 -13.13 9.29
N ILE A 172 -0.84 -11.88 9.32
CA ILE A 172 0.47 -11.51 8.75
C ILE A 172 1.61 -12.24 9.46
N PHE A 173 1.62 -12.27 10.79
CA PHE A 173 2.66 -12.95 11.58
C PHE A 173 2.61 -14.47 11.50
N ALA A 174 1.49 -15.06 11.08
CA ALA A 174 1.36 -16.49 10.82
C ALA A 174 2.03 -16.95 9.52
N ILE A 175 2.45 -16.03 8.64
CA ILE A 175 3.28 -16.36 7.47
C ILE A 175 4.63 -16.90 7.99
N PRO A 176 5.02 -18.14 7.63
CA PRO A 176 6.20 -18.77 8.21
C PRO A 176 7.52 -18.22 7.66
N GLU A 177 7.52 -17.71 6.43
CA GLU A 177 8.72 -17.17 5.80
C GLU A 177 9.13 -15.82 6.39
N ASN A 178 10.44 -15.59 6.49
CA ASN A 178 10.96 -14.28 6.89
C ASN A 178 10.99 -13.31 5.69
N LEU A 179 9.84 -12.69 5.43
CA LEU A 179 9.67 -11.71 4.35
C LEU A 179 10.28 -10.36 4.74
N THR A 180 10.77 -9.60 3.74
CA THR A 180 11.09 -8.18 3.95
C THR A 180 9.79 -7.39 4.02
N VAL A 181 9.61 -6.59 5.07
CA VAL A 181 8.40 -5.79 5.30
C VAL A 181 8.60 -4.37 4.77
N TYR A 182 7.72 -3.94 3.89
CA TYR A 182 7.69 -2.62 3.26
C TYR A 182 6.44 -1.85 3.72
N PRO A 183 6.55 -1.03 4.77
CA PRO A 183 5.41 -0.33 5.35
C PRO A 183 4.98 0.91 4.59
N GLY A 184 3.74 1.34 4.80
CA GLY A 184 3.22 2.62 4.31
C GLY A 184 4.00 3.82 4.81
N HIS A 185 4.60 3.74 6.01
CA HIS A 185 5.46 4.78 6.58
C HIS A 185 6.69 4.19 7.27
N GLY A 186 7.77 4.98 7.31
CA GLY A 186 8.99 4.60 8.01
C GLY A 186 9.87 3.63 7.24
N LYS A 187 10.78 2.95 7.95
CA LYS A 187 11.80 2.07 7.35
C LYS A 187 11.27 0.65 7.18
N SER A 188 11.82 -0.06 6.20
CA SER A 188 11.59 -1.50 6.06
C SER A 188 12.18 -2.29 7.22
N SER A 189 11.60 -3.45 7.49
CA SER A 189 12.07 -4.41 8.49
C SER A 189 11.93 -5.84 7.97
N THR A 190 11.85 -6.82 8.86
CA THR A 190 11.68 -8.23 8.49
C THR A 190 10.55 -8.83 9.31
N LEU A 191 9.83 -9.81 8.75
CA LEU A 191 8.67 -10.39 9.41
C LEU A 191 9.04 -11.08 10.73
N ASP A 192 10.21 -11.74 10.80
CA ASP A 192 10.70 -12.33 12.05
C ASP A 192 10.95 -11.26 13.12
N PHE A 193 11.52 -10.11 12.73
CA PHE A 193 11.75 -9.01 13.65
C PHE A 193 10.44 -8.43 14.18
N GLU A 194 9.44 -8.20 13.32
CA GLU A 194 8.13 -7.70 13.75
C GLU A 194 7.38 -8.71 14.61
N ARG A 195 7.42 -10.01 14.27
CA ARG A 195 6.79 -11.06 15.08
C ARG A 195 7.31 -11.07 16.52
N ALA A 196 8.60 -10.80 16.71
CA ALA A 196 9.24 -10.80 18.03
C ALA A 196 9.08 -9.47 18.80
N ASN A 197 8.96 -8.34 18.11
CA ASN A 197 9.13 -7.02 18.73
C ASN A 197 7.97 -6.05 18.53
N ASN A 198 7.00 -6.33 17.64
CA ASN A 198 5.96 -5.37 17.32
C ASN A 198 4.98 -5.16 18.48
N PRO A 199 4.68 -3.91 18.88
CA PRO A 199 3.85 -3.60 20.04
C PRO A 199 2.42 -4.15 19.96
N ILE A 200 1.86 -4.39 18.76
CA ILE A 200 0.49 -4.92 18.62
C ILE A 200 0.29 -6.30 19.27
N ASN A 201 1.38 -7.04 19.50
CA ASN A 201 1.34 -8.32 20.22
C ASN A 201 1.08 -8.16 21.73
N PHE A 202 1.28 -6.95 22.27
CA PHE A 202 1.24 -6.66 23.70
C PHE A 202 0.14 -5.66 24.09
N ASP A 203 -0.37 -4.90 23.11
CA ASP A 203 -1.43 -3.91 23.33
C ASP A 203 -2.83 -4.56 23.32
N ASP A 204 -3.70 -4.20 24.25
CA ASP A 204 -5.05 -4.75 24.46
C ASP A 204 -6.19 -3.78 24.13
#